data_AF-A0A1G6XWW6-F1
#
_entry.id   AF-A0A1G6XWW6-F1
#
_cell.length_a   1.000
_cell.length_b   1.000
_cell.length_c   1.000
_cell.angle_alpha   90.00
_cell.angle_beta   90.00
_cell.angle_gamma   90.00
#
_symmetry.space_group_name_H-M   'P 1'
#
loop_
_entity.id
_entity.type
_entity.pdbx_description
1 polymer ?
#
loop_
_entity_poly.entity_id
_entity_poly.type
_entity_poly.pdbx_seq_one_letter_code
_entity_poly.pdbx_strand_id
1 'polypeptide(L)' 'MRSSSCVTPQGSAGEFDTGHISDDSRMLANRLSSHMGIEHAIQVSTENQWHGVVAALMELQQKNTARS' A
#
# COMPACT_ATOMS: atom_id res chain seq x y z
N MET A 1 41.30 -17.29 7.46
CA MET A 1 40.63 -16.61 6.34
C MET A 1 39.14 -16.56 6.63
N ARG A 2 38.53 -15.40 6.38
CA ARG A 2 37.09 -15.01 6.31
C ARG A 2 36.15 -16.16 5.89
N SER A 3 34.88 -16.25 6.25
CA SER A 3 33.94 -15.41 7.01
C SER A 3 32.70 -16.25 7.25
N SER A 4 31.98 -15.95 8.34
CA SER A 4 30.69 -16.53 8.70
C SER A 4 29.62 -16.34 7.62
N SER A 5 28.71 -17.31 7.60
CA SER A 5 27.40 -17.38 6.95
C SER A 5 26.77 -16.04 6.53
N CYS A 6 26.29 -15.99 5.30
CA CYS A 6 25.10 -15.22 4.97
C CYS A 6 24.04 -16.18 4.43
N VAL A 7 23.08 -16.45 5.32
CA VAL A 7 21.74 -16.93 5.00
C VAL A 7 21.12 -16.06 3.92
N THR A 8 20.35 -16.69 3.06
CA THR A 8 19.52 -16.11 1.99
C THR A 8 18.71 -14.90 2.50
N PRO A 9 18.68 -13.77 1.79
CA PRO A 9 17.45 -13.08 1.53
C PRO A 9 16.90 -13.67 0.25
N GLN A 10 15.88 -14.50 0.43
CA GLN A 10 14.91 -14.91 -0.55
C GLN A 10 14.67 -13.79 -1.57
N GLY A 11 15.31 -13.92 -2.74
CA GLY A 11 15.07 -13.09 -3.89
C GLY A 11 13.71 -13.45 -4.47
N SER A 12 12.66 -12.82 -3.96
CA SER A 12 11.39 -12.68 -4.67
C SER A 12 11.39 -11.33 -5.39
N ALA A 13 12.27 -11.22 -6.39
CA ALA A 13 12.17 -10.20 -7.42
C ALA A 13 11.43 -10.86 -8.59
N GLY A 14 10.15 -10.55 -8.80
CA GLY A 14 9.46 -11.09 -9.97
C GLY A 14 7.94 -11.03 -10.04
N GLU A 15 7.23 -10.48 -9.07
CA GLU A 15 5.80 -10.20 -9.23
C GLU A 15 5.63 -8.69 -9.26
N PHE A 16 5.36 -8.12 -10.44
CA PHE A 16 4.60 -6.87 -10.50
C PHE A 16 3.19 -7.22 -10.01
N ASP A 17 3.11 -7.34 -8.70
CA ASP A 17 1.96 -7.82 -7.95
C ASP A 17 0.95 -6.68 -7.88
N THR A 18 0.02 -6.67 -8.82
CA THR A 18 -1.16 -5.81 -8.79
C THR A 18 -2.08 -6.11 -7.58
N GLY A 19 -1.75 -7.10 -6.74
CA GLY A 19 -2.41 -7.47 -5.48
C GLY A 19 -1.63 -7.14 -4.19
N HIS A 20 -0.36 -6.75 -4.26
CA HIS A 20 0.49 -6.51 -3.09
C HIS A 20 0.80 -5.03 -2.93
N ILE A 21 -0.23 -4.28 -2.57
CA ILE A 21 -0.11 -2.91 -2.10
C ILE A 21 0.91 -2.87 -0.96
N SER A 22 1.98 -2.09 -1.13
CA SER A 22 3.06 -1.98 -0.14
C SER A 22 2.52 -1.51 1.21
N ASP A 23 3.10 -2.02 2.30
CA ASP A 23 2.69 -1.65 3.67
C ASP A 23 2.78 -0.13 3.91
N ASP A 24 3.78 0.55 3.34
CA ASP A 24 3.88 2.01 3.39
C ASP A 24 2.69 2.70 2.72
N SER A 25 2.23 2.17 1.58
CA SER A 25 1.06 2.71 0.87
C SER A 25 -0.23 2.49 1.67
N ARG A 26 -0.38 1.32 2.31
CA ARG A 26 -1.50 1.05 3.22
C ARG A 26 -1.47 1.93 4.46
N MET A 27 -0.30 2.15 5.04
CA MET A 27 -0.15 3.00 6.22
C MET A 27 -0.49 4.46 5.89
N LEU A 28 0.01 4.96 4.76
CA LEU A 28 -0.30 6.31 4.30
C LEU A 28 -1.79 6.45 3.97
N ALA A 29 -2.39 5.49 3.27
CA ALA A 29 -3.82 5.48 2.97
C ALA A 29 -4.68 5.52 4.24
N ASN A 30 -4.35 4.73 5.26
CA ASN A 30 -5.06 4.76 6.55
C ASN A 30 -4.94 6.10 7.27
N ARG A 31 -3.75 6.73 7.23
CA ARG A 31 -3.55 8.06 7.83
C ARG A 31 -4.35 9.13 7.09
N LEU A 32 -4.31 9.12 5.76
CA LEU A 32 -5.03 10.08 4.93
C LEU A 32 -6.54 9.92 5.10
N SER A 33 -7.05 8.68 5.02
CA SER A 33 -8.48 8.41 5.19
C SER A 33 -9.00 8.79 6.57
N SER A 34 -8.20 8.59 7.63
CA SER A 34 -8.57 8.98 8.99
C SER A 34 -8.52 10.50 9.20
N HIS A 35 -7.64 11.21 8.48
CA HIS A 35 -7.45 12.64 8.65
C HIS A 35 -8.48 13.49 7.88
N MET A 36 -8.79 13.12 6.63
CA MET A 36 -9.64 13.92 5.74
C MET A 36 -10.80 13.15 5.11
N GLY A 37 -10.98 11.87 5.44
CA GLY A 37 -11.96 10.99 4.82
C GLY A 37 -11.44 10.29 3.56
N ILE A 38 -12.03 9.13 3.24
CA ILE A 38 -11.59 8.26 2.13
C ILE A 38 -11.72 8.97 0.78
N GLU A 39 -12.84 9.65 0.51
CA GLU A 39 -13.09 10.29 -0.80
C GLU A 39 -12.07 11.39 -1.10
N HIS A 40 -11.83 12.27 -0.12
CA HIS A 40 -10.87 13.37 -0.26
C HIS A 40 -9.44 12.84 -0.35
N ALA A 41 -9.11 11.79 0.41
CA ALA A 41 -7.82 11.13 0.33
C ALA A 41 -7.54 10.54 -1.06
N ILE A 42 -8.56 9.98 -1.74
CA ILE A 42 -8.42 9.44 -3.10
C ILE A 42 -8.12 10.57 -4.09
N GLN A 43 -8.83 11.70 -4.00
CA GLN A 43 -8.60 12.86 -4.87
C GLN A 43 -7.17 13.38 -4.73
N VAL A 44 -6.74 13.66 -3.49
CA VAL A 44 -5.38 14.15 -3.22
C VAL A 44 -4.33 13.13 -3.67
N SER A 45 -4.54 11.84 -3.41
CA SER A 45 -3.58 10.80 -3.82
C SER A 45 -3.50 10.64 -5.34
N THR A 46 -4.61 10.89 -6.05
CA THR A 46 -4.65 10.89 -7.53
C THR A 46 -3.93 12.11 -8.09
N GLU A 47 -4.17 13.30 -7.55
CA GLU A 47 -3.45 14.53 -7.94
C GLU A 47 -1.93 14.40 -7.74
N ASN A 48 -1.52 13.75 -6.66
CA ASN A 48 -0.11 13.50 -6.34
C ASN A 48 0.48 12.25 -7.03
N GLN A 49 -0.30 11.57 -7.88
CA GLN A 49 0.11 10.35 -8.61
C GLN A 49 0.62 9.22 -7.70
N TRP A 50 0.08 9.13 -6.48
CA TRP A 50 0.40 8.06 -5.52
C TRP A 50 -0.42 6.81 -5.81
N HIS A 51 -0.15 6.15 -6.93
CA HIS A 51 -0.97 5.02 -7.40
C HIS A 51 -1.12 3.89 -6.38
N GLY A 52 -0.08 3.57 -5.60
CA GLY A 52 -0.15 2.58 -4.53
C GLY A 52 -1.09 2.98 -3.37
N VAL A 53 -1.12 4.27 -3.03
CA VAL A 53 -2.01 4.81 -1.99
C VAL A 53 -3.44 4.89 -2.49
N VAL A 54 -3.66 5.26 -3.76
CA VAL A 54 -4.98 5.23 -4.40
C VAL A 54 -5.56 3.81 -4.39
N ALA A 55 -4.76 2.81 -4.78
CA ALA A 55 -5.17 1.40 -4.71
C ALA A 55 -5.53 0.98 -3.28
N ALA A 56 -4.73 1.41 -2.28
CA ALA A 56 -4.98 1.12 -0.87
C ALA A 56 -6.27 1.78 -0.34
N LEU A 57 -6.53 3.02 -0.75
CA LEU A 57 -7.73 3.77 -0.39
C LEU A 57 -8.98 3.16 -1.03
N MET A 58 -8.90 2.71 -2.29
CA MET A 58 -9.99 2.00 -2.95
C MET A 58 -10.27 0.64 -2.29
N GLU A 59 -9.24 -0.10 -1.87
CA GLU A 59 -9.41 -1.34 -1.10
C GLU A 59 -10.13 -1.07 0.24
N LEU A 60 -9.71 -0.03 0.97
CA LEU A 60 -10.33 0.40 2.22
C LEU A 60 -11.80 0.79 2.02
N GLN A 61 -12.12 1.50 0.93
CA GLN A 61 -13.50 1.88 0.60
C GLN A 61 -14.38 0.64 0.38
N GLN A 62 -13.92 -0.31 -0.44
CA GLN A 62 -14.66 -1.55 -0.71
C GLN A 62 -14.87 -2.39 0.55
N LYS A 63 -13.85 -2.49 1.41
CA LYS A 63 -13.95 -3.17 2.71
C LYS A 63 -14.99 -2.54 3.63
N ASN A 64 -15.13 -1.21 3.60
CA ASN A 64 -16.09 -0.52 4.46
C ASN A 64 -17.53 -0.68 3.93
N THR A 65 -17.70 -0.62 2.61
CA THR A 65 -18.99 -0.88 1.95
C THR A 65 -19.46 -2.32 2.13
N ALA A 66 -18.56 -3.31 2.09
CA ALA A 66 -18.91 -4.72 2.27
C ALA A 66 -19.28 -5.10 3.71
N ARG A 67 -19.10 -4.20 4.68
CA ARG A 67 -19.44 -4.41 6.10
C ARG A 67 -20.71 -3.69 6.55
N SER A 68 -21.30 -2.85 5.69
CA SER A 68 -22.61 -2.21 5.90
C SER A 68 -23.73 -3.04 5.29
#